data_AF-A0A2A2FCK4-F1
#
_entry.id   AF-A0A2A2FCK4-F1
#
_cell.length_a   1.000
_cell.length_b   1.000
_cell.length_c   1.000
_cell.angle_alpha   90.00
_cell.angle_beta   90.00
_cell.angle_gamma   90.00
#
_symmetry.space_group_name_H-M   'P 1'
#
loop_
_entity.id
_entity.type
_entity.pdbx_description
1 polymer ?
#
loop_
_entity_poly.entity_id
_entity_poly.type
_entity_poly.pdbx_seq_one_letter_code
_entity_poly.pdbx_strand_id
1 'polypeptide(L)'
;MRFWTLLLVLFLAACDGQSNGEPAKAPQAPDTVSEEAVWVGGRDGGVFVELSETEQGGIYTGSIRYGHNGELWYQGKFKYTGDEPFALDKQSSFKSWDGTTLYLSNQEQLVAIESDN
;
A
#
# COMPACT_ATOMS: atom_id res chain seq x y z
N MET A 1 -25.03 13.23 47.39
CA MET A 1 -23.88 13.15 46.47
C MET A 1 -24.11 12.02 45.47
N ARG A 2 -24.83 12.31 44.38
CA ARG A 2 -25.13 11.39 43.28
C ARG A 2 -24.76 12.12 41.98
N PHE A 3 -23.47 12.32 41.77
CA PHE A 3 -22.93 13.08 40.63
C PHE A 3 -21.69 12.39 40.03
N TRP A 4 -21.61 11.06 40.11
CA TRP A 4 -20.47 10.30 39.57
C TRP A 4 -20.85 9.23 38.54
N THR A 5 -22.13 9.04 38.26
CA THR A 5 -22.60 7.98 37.34
C THR A 5 -22.92 8.48 35.92
N LEU A 6 -22.81 9.79 35.65
CA LEU A 6 -23.22 10.38 34.37
C LEU A 6 -22.06 10.59 33.37
N LEU A 7 -20.81 10.45 33.80
CA LEU A 7 -19.65 10.68 32.94
C LEU A 7 -19.28 9.46 32.06
N LEU A 8 -19.76 8.26 32.40
CA LEU A 8 -19.36 7.02 31.72
C LEU A 8 -20.16 6.71 30.43
N VAL A 9 -21.31 7.36 30.23
CA VAL A 9 -22.21 7.10 29.09
C VAL A 9 -21.79 7.85 27.82
N LEU A 10 -20.99 8.92 27.95
CA LEU A 10 -20.53 9.72 26.81
C LEU A 10 -19.40 9.07 25.99
N PHE A 11 -18.73 8.04 26.52
CA PHE A 11 -17.63 7.38 25.79
C PHE A 11 -18.09 6.31 24.78
N LEU A 12 -19.35 5.86 24.85
CA LEU A 12 -19.84 4.75 24.00
C LEU A 12 -20.60 5.20 22.75
N ALA A 13 -20.88 6.50 22.58
CA ALA A 13 -21.60 7.02 21.43
C ALA A 13 -20.69 7.51 20.28
N ALA A 14 -19.37 7.37 20.39
CA ALA A 14 -18.42 7.87 19.39
C ALA A 14 -17.91 6.82 18.38
N CYS A 15 -18.42 5.58 18.41
CA CYS A 15 -17.99 4.53 17.48
C CYS A 15 -18.86 4.37 16.23
N ASP A 16 -19.78 5.29 15.94
CA ASP A 16 -20.57 5.30 14.69
C ASP A 16 -20.18 6.47 13.77
N GLY A 17 -18.87 6.68 13.63
CA GLY A 17 -18.29 7.43 12.53
C GLY A 17 -17.99 6.49 11.36
N GLN A 18 -19.02 5.87 10.77
CA GLN A 18 -18.88 5.22 9.47
C GLN A 18 -18.68 6.34 8.43
N SER A 19 -17.45 6.84 8.36
CA SER A 19 -16.99 7.65 7.26
C SER A 19 -17.08 6.75 6.04
N ASN A 20 -18.12 6.98 5.23
CA ASN A 20 -18.13 6.60 3.83
C ASN A 20 -16.98 7.36 3.17
N GLY A 21 -15.76 6.88 3.36
CA GLY A 21 -14.56 7.44 2.79
C GLY A 21 -14.61 7.16 1.30
N GLU A 22 -14.88 8.18 0.50
CA GLU A 22 -14.40 8.21 -0.87
C GLU A 22 -12.94 7.73 -0.89
N PRO A 23 -12.57 6.83 -1.83
CA PRO A 23 -11.19 6.37 -1.91
C PRO A 23 -10.30 7.60 -2.01
N ALA A 24 -9.39 7.74 -1.05
CA ALA A 24 -8.50 8.89 -0.99
C ALA A 24 -7.82 9.04 -2.35
N LYS A 25 -8.05 10.17 -3.02
CA LYS A 25 -7.40 10.47 -4.30
C LYS A 25 -5.89 10.36 -4.08
N ALA A 26 -5.22 9.61 -4.95
CA ALA A 26 -3.77 9.48 -4.91
C ALA A 26 -3.11 10.86 -4.88
N PRO A 27 -2.04 11.07 -4.09
CA PRO A 27 -1.30 12.31 -4.11
C PRO A 27 -0.71 12.55 -5.50
N GLN A 28 -0.37 13.81 -5.79
CA GLN A 28 0.39 14.13 -6.98
C GLN A 28 1.76 13.46 -6.90
N ALA A 29 2.12 12.69 -7.92
CA ALA A 29 3.43 12.06 -8.00
C ALA A 29 4.53 13.11 -8.13
N PRO A 30 5.63 13.02 -7.36
CA PRO A 30 6.84 13.81 -7.58
C PRO A 30 7.45 13.50 -8.95
N ASP A 31 8.18 14.46 -9.54
CA ASP A 31 8.82 14.30 -10.87
C ASP A 31 9.82 13.13 -10.96
N THR A 32 10.29 12.63 -9.81
CA THR A 32 11.19 11.47 -9.72
C THR A 32 10.48 10.12 -9.82
N VAL A 33 9.14 10.11 -9.85
CA VAL A 33 8.30 8.92 -9.94
C VAL A 33 7.79 8.77 -11.37
N SER A 34 7.92 7.57 -11.92
CA SER A 34 7.43 7.22 -13.26
C SER A 34 5.91 7.38 -13.36
N GLU A 35 5.41 7.77 -14.54
CA GLU A 35 3.96 7.83 -14.81
C GLU A 35 3.29 6.44 -14.74
N GLU A 36 4.09 5.38 -14.90
CA GLU A 36 3.65 3.98 -14.81
C GLU A 36 3.55 3.50 -13.36
N ALA A 37 4.05 4.29 -12.40
CA ALA A 37 4.02 3.91 -11.00
C ALA A 37 2.61 4.05 -10.40
N VAL A 38 2.22 3.05 -9.64
CA VAL A 38 0.91 2.94 -9.00
C VAL A 38 0.99 3.42 -7.56
N TRP A 39 0.06 4.28 -7.14
CA TRP A 39 -0.07 4.67 -5.74
C TRP A 39 -0.61 3.50 -4.90
N VAL A 40 0.15 3.07 -3.89
CA VAL A 40 -0.25 2.04 -2.92
C VAL A 40 -0.23 2.65 -1.52
N GLY A 41 -1.41 2.97 -1.02
CA GLY A 41 -1.59 3.56 0.31
C GLY A 41 -2.94 4.25 0.48
N GLY A 42 -3.08 4.93 1.61
CA GLY A 42 -4.30 5.65 1.98
C GLY A 42 -4.07 7.15 2.18
N ARG A 43 -5.06 7.81 2.79
CA ARG A 43 -5.03 9.24 3.12
C ARG A 43 -3.83 9.63 3.98
N ASP A 44 -3.40 8.74 4.87
CA ASP A 44 -2.36 9.01 5.85
C ASP A 44 -0.94 8.67 5.34
N GLY A 45 -0.82 8.18 4.11
CA GLY A 45 0.47 7.88 3.48
C GLY A 45 0.46 6.61 2.63
N GLY A 46 1.57 6.41 1.93
CA GLY A 46 1.74 5.32 0.98
C GLY A 46 3.05 5.42 0.21
N VAL A 47 3.16 4.58 -0.80
CA VAL A 47 4.32 4.48 -1.69
C VAL A 47 3.85 4.47 -3.14
N PHE A 48 4.73 4.89 -4.03
CA PHE A 48 4.60 4.64 -5.46
C PHE A 48 5.33 3.34 -5.80
N VAL A 49 4.64 2.46 -6.52
CA VAL A 49 5.09 1.12 -6.87
C VAL A 49 5.20 1.02 -8.38
N GLU A 50 6.38 0.68 -8.88
CA GLU A 50 6.62 0.36 -10.28
C GLU A 50 7.08 -1.09 -10.36
N LEU A 51 6.41 -1.91 -11.17
CA LEU A 51 6.71 -3.33 -11.32
C LEU A 51 6.73 -3.71 -12.80
N SER A 52 7.58 -4.67 -13.11
CA SER A 52 7.64 -5.32 -14.42
C SER A 52 7.83 -6.82 -14.24
N GLU A 53 7.20 -7.60 -15.11
CA GLU A 53 7.43 -9.05 -15.17
C GLU A 53 8.86 -9.34 -15.65
N THR A 54 9.43 -10.42 -15.14
CA THR A 54 10.68 -10.96 -15.68
C THR A 54 10.40 -12.21 -16.52
N GLU A 55 11.38 -12.64 -17.31
CA GLU A 55 11.29 -13.92 -18.04
C GLU A 55 11.15 -15.13 -17.09
N GLN A 56 11.56 -14.97 -15.83
CA GLN A 56 11.37 -15.98 -14.78
C GLN A 56 9.99 -15.78 -14.16
N GLY A 57 9.07 -16.70 -14.49
CA GLY A 57 7.72 -16.71 -13.91
C GLY A 57 7.74 -16.62 -12.37
N GLY A 58 6.85 -15.80 -11.82
CA GLY A 58 6.76 -15.54 -10.38
C GLY A 58 7.85 -14.62 -9.82
N ILE A 59 8.75 -14.10 -10.66
CA ILE A 59 9.70 -13.05 -10.28
C ILE A 59 9.37 -11.77 -11.03
N TYR A 60 9.32 -10.69 -10.28
CA TYR A 60 9.07 -9.34 -10.77
C TYR A 60 10.27 -8.47 -10.43
N THR A 61 10.55 -7.45 -11.23
CA THR A 61 11.49 -6.39 -10.88
C THR A 61 10.75 -5.10 -10.67
N GLY A 62 11.22 -4.25 -9.77
CA GLY A 62 10.53 -3.00 -9.52
C GLY A 62 11.21 -2.06 -8.55
N SER A 63 10.53 -0.94 -8.29
CA SER A 63 10.94 0.07 -7.33
C SER A 63 9.78 0.48 -6.42
N ILE A 64 10.12 0.81 -5.17
CA ILE A 64 9.23 1.41 -4.18
C ILE A 64 9.78 2.80 -3.85
N ARG A 65 8.95 3.82 -4.05
CA ARG A 65 9.31 5.22 -3.75
C ARG A 65 8.37 5.81 -2.72
N TYR A 66 8.91 6.58 -1.79
CA TYR A 66 8.13 7.21 -0.74
C TYR A 66 7.11 8.19 -1.32
N GLY A 67 5.88 8.12 -0.83
CA GLY A 67 4.80 8.95 -1.32
C GLY A 67 4.96 10.44 -1.12
N HIS A 68 5.74 10.87 -0.12
CA HIS A 68 5.86 12.30 0.22
C HIS A 68 6.83 13.06 -0.69
N ASN A 69 7.98 12.44 -1.01
CA ASN A 69 9.09 13.11 -1.70
C ASN A 69 9.66 12.30 -2.88
N GLY A 70 9.14 11.11 -3.16
CA GLY A 70 9.62 10.24 -4.25
C GLY A 70 10.95 9.54 -3.97
N GLU A 71 11.45 9.60 -2.73
CA GLU A 71 12.68 8.96 -2.29
C GLU A 71 12.63 7.45 -2.54
N LEU A 72 13.70 6.90 -3.12
CA LEU A 72 13.79 5.48 -3.37
C LEU A 72 13.98 4.71 -2.06
N TRP A 73 12.99 3.89 -1.71
CA TRP A 73 13.05 3.02 -0.53
C TRP A 73 13.50 1.61 -0.86
N TYR A 74 13.15 1.12 -2.04
CA TYR A 74 13.56 -0.20 -2.50
C TYR A 74 13.69 -0.22 -4.03
N GLN A 75 14.69 -0.93 -4.53
CA GLN A 75 14.82 -1.29 -5.94
C GLN A 75 15.41 -2.68 -6.03
N GLY A 76 14.73 -3.58 -6.73
CA GLY A 76 15.17 -4.96 -6.80
C GLY A 76 14.10 -5.90 -7.31
N LYS A 77 14.20 -7.16 -6.89
CA LYS A 77 13.29 -8.23 -7.29
C LYS A 77 12.20 -8.44 -6.24
N PHE A 78 11.06 -8.93 -6.68
CA PHE A 78 9.98 -9.42 -5.84
C PHE A 78 9.67 -10.85 -6.23
N LYS A 79 9.45 -11.71 -5.23
CA LYS A 79 8.93 -13.05 -5.42
C LYS A 79 7.43 -13.03 -5.21
N TYR A 80 6.68 -13.46 -6.23
CA TYR A 80 5.26 -13.70 -6.10
C TYR A 80 5.00 -15.02 -5.37
N THR A 81 4.09 -14.98 -4.41
CA THR A 81 3.71 -16.16 -3.61
C THR A 81 2.30 -16.66 -3.90
N GLY A 82 1.65 -16.09 -4.92
CA GLY A 82 0.32 -16.46 -5.38
C GLY A 82 0.32 -17.31 -6.64
N ASP A 83 -0.86 -17.75 -7.01
CA ASP A 83 -1.12 -18.56 -8.21
C ASP A 83 -2.07 -17.86 -9.19
N GLU A 84 -2.80 -16.82 -8.74
CA GLU A 84 -3.74 -16.08 -9.59
C GLU A 84 -3.06 -14.89 -10.29
N PRO A 85 -3.47 -14.53 -11.53
CA PRO A 85 -2.94 -13.35 -12.20
C PRO A 85 -3.47 -12.05 -11.56
N PHE A 86 -2.67 -10.98 -11.65
CA PHE A 86 -3.05 -9.64 -11.22
C PHE A 86 -2.50 -8.59 -12.19
N ALA A 87 -3.13 -7.41 -12.22
CA ALA A 87 -2.72 -6.33 -13.11
C ALA A 87 -1.71 -5.40 -12.43
N LEU A 88 -0.50 -5.31 -12.98
CA LEU A 88 0.61 -4.52 -12.41
C LEU A 88 0.37 -2.99 -12.45
N ASP A 89 -0.41 -2.52 -13.42
CA ASP A 89 -0.69 -1.11 -13.69
C ASP A 89 -1.97 -0.61 -13.00
N LYS A 90 -2.69 -1.48 -12.27
CA LYS A 90 -3.96 -1.12 -11.61
C LYS A 90 -3.77 -0.98 -10.11
N GLN A 91 -4.02 0.23 -9.60
CA GLN A 91 -4.09 0.49 -8.15
C GLN A 91 -5.00 -0.49 -7.40
N SER A 92 -6.12 -0.90 -8.01
CA SER A 92 -7.04 -1.87 -7.41
C SER A 92 -6.44 -3.25 -7.17
N SER A 93 -5.33 -3.61 -7.82
CA SER A 93 -4.61 -4.87 -7.58
C SER A 93 -3.82 -4.86 -6.27
N PHE A 94 -3.55 -3.68 -5.70
CA PHE A 94 -2.68 -3.52 -4.55
C PHE A 94 -3.44 -3.05 -3.32
N LYS A 95 -3.01 -3.53 -2.17
CA LYS A 95 -3.59 -3.21 -0.87
C LYS A 95 -2.66 -2.35 -0.02
N SER A 96 -1.42 -2.78 0.18
CA SER A 96 -0.48 -2.10 1.08
C SER A 96 0.96 -2.57 0.88
N TRP A 97 1.90 -1.74 1.32
CA TRP A 97 3.32 -2.06 1.45
C TRP A 97 3.72 -1.95 2.92
N ASP A 98 4.43 -2.94 3.47
CA ASP A 98 4.87 -2.94 4.88
C ASP A 98 6.37 -2.67 5.09
N GLY A 99 7.12 -2.46 4.01
CA GLY A 99 8.58 -2.32 4.04
C GLY A 99 9.32 -3.52 3.44
N THR A 100 8.67 -4.68 3.33
CA THR A 100 9.24 -5.88 2.71
C THR A 100 8.26 -6.62 1.81
N THR A 101 6.97 -6.52 2.09
CA THR A 101 5.92 -7.24 1.39
C THR A 101 4.90 -6.27 0.81
N LEU A 102 4.60 -6.45 -0.47
CA LEU A 102 3.52 -5.79 -1.17
C LEU A 102 2.32 -6.73 -1.21
N TYR A 103 1.27 -6.37 -0.47
CA TYR A 103 0.05 -7.15 -0.38
C TYR A 103 -0.88 -6.78 -1.53
N LEU A 104 -1.40 -7.80 -2.20
CA LEU A 104 -2.36 -7.65 -3.28
C LEU A 104 -3.80 -7.73 -2.75
N SER A 105 -4.74 -7.18 -3.51
CA SER A 105 -6.16 -7.18 -3.17
C SER A 105 -6.78 -8.57 -3.18
N ASN A 106 -6.19 -9.52 -3.91
CA ASN A 106 -6.58 -10.93 -3.95
C ASN A 106 -6.00 -11.75 -2.78
N GLN A 107 -5.39 -11.11 -1.77
CA GLN A 107 -4.76 -11.73 -0.59
C GLN A 107 -3.40 -12.41 -0.86
N GLU A 108 -2.92 -12.38 -2.09
CA GLU A 108 -1.59 -12.85 -2.47
C GLU A 108 -0.54 -11.74 -2.29
N GLN A 109 0.74 -12.08 -2.46
CA GLN A 109 1.84 -11.22 -2.01
C GLN A 109 3.01 -11.22 -2.98
N LEU A 110 3.68 -10.07 -3.06
CA LEU A 110 4.99 -9.88 -3.66
C LEU A 110 5.99 -9.56 -2.54
N VAL A 111 6.91 -10.48 -2.27
CA VAL A 111 7.91 -10.34 -1.21
C VAL A 111 9.20 -9.82 -1.82
N ALA A 112 9.72 -8.69 -1.33
CA ALA A 112 11.02 -8.17 -1.73
C ALA A 112 12.11 -9.19 -1.45
N ILE A 113 12.98 -9.40 -2.43
CA ILE A 113 14.12 -10.28 -2.32
C ILE A 113 15.32 -9.41 -2.02
N GLU A 114 15.87 -9.50 -0.81
CA GLU A 114 17.16 -8.86 -0.54
C GLU A 114 18.19 -9.39 -1.53
N SER A 115 18.88 -8.47 -2.21
CA SER A 115 20.01 -8.87 -3.02
C SER A 115 21.16 -9.16 -2.07
N ASP A 116 21.53 -10.44 -1.93
CA ASP A 116 22.77 -10.82 -1.26
C ASP A 116 23.92 -10.01 -1.88
N ASN A 117 24.45 -9.06 -1.12
CA ASN A 117 25.63 -8.27 -1.51
C ASN A 117 26.87 -8.86 -0.83
#